data_AF-D2RTD2-F1
#
_entry.id   AF-D2RTD2-F1
#
_cell.length_a   1.000
_cell.length_b   1.000
_cell.length_c   1.000
_cell.angle_alpha   90.00
_cell.angle_beta   90.00
_cell.angle_gamma   90.00
#
_symmetry.space_group_name_H-M   'P 1'
#
loop_
_entity.id
_entity.type
_entity.pdbx_description
1 polymer ?
#
loop_
_entity_poly.entity_id
_entity_poly.type
_entity_poly.pdbx_seq_one_letter_code
_entity_poly.pdbx_strand_id
1 'polypeptide(L)'
;MVQDDPGQILVFTYDYEAGEDFEVLSQLETSTTVQILQTAEEETVPEISQPDEYVGHVVRYQVDGGPVSPTTLVFIRNGSISTGETGTLGEEATMFSPTLNLLSTDVE
;
A
#
# COMPACT_ATOMS: atom_id res chain seq x y z
N MET A 1 -8.93 -20.15 4.63
CA MET A 1 -8.74 -19.19 5.73
C MET A 1 -7.46 -18.47 5.40
N VAL A 2 -7.55 -17.25 4.87
CA VAL A 2 -6.37 -16.40 4.60
C VAL A 2 -6.03 -15.77 5.95
N GLN A 3 -4.81 -16.01 6.44
CA GLN A 3 -4.33 -15.39 7.67
C GLN A 3 -4.18 -13.90 7.41
N ASP A 4 -4.80 -13.10 8.27
CA ASP A 4 -4.57 -11.66 8.39
C ASP A 4 -3.14 -11.51 8.94
N ASP A 5 -2.15 -11.37 8.06
CA ASP A 5 -0.76 -11.15 8.46
C ASP A 5 -0.58 -9.65 8.79
N PRO A 6 -0.28 -9.28 10.05
CA PRO A 6 -0.25 -7.90 10.53
C PRO A 6 0.93 -7.05 10.00
N GLY A 7 1.48 -7.41 8.84
CA GLY A 7 2.53 -6.69 8.11
C GLY A 7 2.28 -6.63 6.61
N GLN A 8 1.09 -7.03 6.15
CA GLN A 8 0.76 -7.03 4.74
C GLN A 8 0.43 -5.61 4.25
N ILE A 9 1.16 -5.17 3.23
CA ILE A 9 0.93 -3.90 2.55
C ILE A 9 0.51 -4.13 1.11
N LEU A 10 -0.41 -3.30 0.64
CA LEU A 10 -0.83 -3.27 -0.76
C LEU A 10 -0.21 -2.06 -1.45
N VAL A 11 0.28 -2.28 -2.66
CA VAL A 11 0.88 -1.25 -3.51
C VAL A 11 0.41 -1.47 -4.94
N PHE A 12 0.32 -0.40 -5.72
CA PHE A 12 0.01 -0.54 -7.14
C PHE A 12 1.14 -1.24 -7.89
N THR A 13 0.79 -2.11 -8.84
CA THR A 13 1.76 -2.90 -9.62
C THR A 13 2.79 -2.05 -10.34
N TYR A 14 2.43 -0.83 -10.75
CA TYR A 14 3.29 0.12 -11.47
C TYR A 14 4.16 0.97 -10.55
N ASP A 15 3.92 0.92 -9.24
CA ASP A 15 4.64 1.69 -8.22
C ASP A 15 5.48 0.80 -7.28
N TYR A 16 5.47 -0.52 -7.47
CA TYR A 16 6.23 -1.45 -6.64
C TYR A 16 7.73 -1.40 -6.97
N GLU A 17 8.55 -1.08 -5.97
CA GLU A 17 10.01 -1.09 -6.03
C GLU A 17 10.52 -2.07 -4.96
N ALA A 18 11.02 -3.24 -5.39
CA ALA A 18 11.39 -4.32 -4.49
C ALA A 18 12.58 -3.95 -3.59
N GLY A 19 12.46 -4.16 -2.28
CA GLY A 19 13.54 -3.88 -1.32
C GLY A 19 13.81 -2.39 -1.07
N GLU A 20 12.98 -1.49 -1.61
CA GLU A 20 13.21 -0.05 -1.52
C GLU A 20 12.67 0.52 -0.19
N ASP A 21 13.47 1.38 0.43
CA ASP A 21 13.07 2.12 1.62
C ASP A 21 12.06 3.21 1.26
N PHE A 22 11.05 3.42 2.11
CA PHE A 22 10.10 4.49 1.96
C PHE A 22 9.91 5.30 3.24
N GLU A 23 9.57 6.58 3.09
CA GLU A 23 9.09 7.46 4.17
C GLU A 23 7.59 7.72 4.02
N VAL A 24 6.84 7.65 5.11
CA VAL A 24 5.44 8.05 5.15
C VAL A 24 5.32 9.56 5.31
N LEU A 25 4.81 10.23 4.28
CA LEU A 25 4.66 11.67 4.25
C LEU A 25 3.34 12.14 4.85
N SER A 26 2.27 11.38 4.64
CA SER A 26 0.95 11.68 5.17
C SER A 26 0.02 10.49 5.09
N GLN A 27 -1.00 10.47 5.94
CA GLN A 27 -2.12 9.55 5.86
C GLN A 27 -3.24 10.12 4.97
N LEU A 28 -3.90 9.26 4.19
CA LEU A 28 -5.11 9.59 3.45
C LEU A 28 -6.34 9.57 4.37
N GLU A 29 -7.34 10.38 4.03
CA GLU A 29 -8.67 10.26 4.62
C GLU A 29 -9.27 8.89 4.31
N THR A 30 -9.94 8.27 5.28
CA THR A 30 -10.55 6.93 5.13
C THR A 30 -11.47 6.85 3.91
N SER A 31 -12.27 7.88 3.64
CA SER A 31 -13.15 7.92 2.46
C SER A 31 -12.38 7.88 1.15
N THR A 32 -11.21 8.51 1.10
CA THR A 32 -10.34 8.48 -0.09
C THR A 32 -9.71 7.11 -0.26
N THR A 33 -9.23 6.49 0.82
CA THR A 33 -8.74 5.10 0.79
C THR A 33 -9.81 4.14 0.27
N VAL A 34 -11.03 4.24 0.81
CA VAL A 34 -12.16 3.40 0.37
C VAL A 34 -12.45 3.57 -1.12
N GLN A 35 -12.50 4.81 -1.59
CA GLN A 35 -12.77 5.09 -3.01
C GLN A 35 -11.68 4.54 -3.94
N ILE A 36 -10.43 4.53 -3.50
CA ILE A 36 -9.32 3.99 -4.30
C ILE A 36 -9.33 2.45 -4.32
N LEU A 37 -9.74 1.82 -3.22
CA LEU A 37 -9.81 0.36 -3.10
C LEU A 37 -11.12 -0.25 -3.63
N GLN A 38 -11.87 0.52 -4.42
CA GLN A 38 -13.08 0.11 -5.12
C GLN A 38 -12.89 0.19 -6.63
N THR A 39 -13.76 -0.48 -7.37
CA THR A 39 -13.82 -0.32 -8.83
C THR A 39 -14.36 1.07 -9.19
N ALA A 40 -14.25 1.44 -10.47
CA ALA A 40 -14.83 2.69 -10.98
C ALA A 40 -16.36 2.78 -10.82
N GLU A 41 -17.03 1.66 -10.56
CA GLU A 41 -18.48 1.57 -10.28
C GLU A 41 -18.79 1.58 -8.77
N GLU A 42 -17.79 1.93 -7.93
CA GLU A 42 -17.89 1.99 -6.47
C GLU A 42 -18.18 0.62 -5.82
N GLU A 43 -17.83 -0.47 -6.51
CA GLU A 43 -17.98 -1.84 -6.04
C GLU A 43 -16.69 -2.36 -5.39
N THR A 44 -16.83 -3.20 -4.37
CA THR A 44 -15.69 -3.93 -3.79
C THR A 44 -15.22 -5.06 -4.69
N VAL A 45 -13.92 -5.34 -4.70
CA VAL A 45 -13.39 -6.56 -5.32
C VAL A 45 -13.43 -7.75 -4.35
N PRO A 46 -13.47 -9.01 -4.83
CA PRO A 46 -13.56 -10.18 -3.96
C PRO A 46 -12.45 -10.27 -2.90
N GLU A 47 -11.27 -9.74 -3.22
CA GLU A 47 -10.11 -9.74 -2.33
C GLU A 47 -10.18 -8.67 -1.23
N ILE A 48 -10.98 -7.60 -1.43
CA ILE A 48 -11.15 -6.49 -0.49
C ILE A 48 -12.63 -6.36 -0.13
N SER A 49 -13.08 -7.18 0.82
CA SER A 49 -14.47 -7.16 1.28
C SER A 49 -14.83 -5.96 2.17
N GLN A 50 -13.84 -5.37 2.85
CA GLN A 50 -13.99 -4.24 3.77
C GLN A 50 -12.86 -3.23 3.54
N PRO A 51 -13.00 -2.32 2.56
CA PRO A 51 -11.94 -1.38 2.21
C PRO A 51 -11.64 -0.34 3.30
N ASP A 52 -12.57 -0.14 4.24
CA ASP A 52 -12.43 0.76 5.39
C ASP A 52 -11.52 0.20 6.50
N GLU A 53 -11.16 -1.08 6.45
CA GLU A 53 -10.14 -1.68 7.31
C GLU A 53 -8.71 -1.33 6.87
N TYR A 54 -8.54 -0.76 5.69
CA TYR A 54 -7.24 -0.32 5.18
C TYR A 54 -7.01 1.15 5.49
N VAL A 55 -5.77 1.46 5.85
CA VAL A 55 -5.30 2.84 5.97
C VAL A 55 -4.39 3.16 4.80
N GLY A 56 -4.77 4.16 4.00
CA GLY A 56 -3.96 4.62 2.88
C GLY A 56 -2.92 5.63 3.31
N HIS A 57 -1.72 5.53 2.77
CA HIS A 57 -0.59 6.40 3.07
C HIS A 57 0.02 6.93 1.78
N VAL A 58 0.42 8.20 1.80
CA VAL A 58 1.28 8.78 0.78
C VAL A 58 2.71 8.58 1.23
N VAL A 59 3.49 7.86 0.44
CA VAL A 59 4.88 7.55 0.74
C VAL A 59 5.80 8.06 -0.35
N ARG A 60 7.08 8.12 -0.03
CA ARG A 60 8.13 8.40 -1.00
C ARG A 60 9.29 7.45 -0.81
N TYR A 61 9.73 6.84 -1.90
CA TYR A 61 10.94 6.01 -1.90
C TYR A 61 12.21 6.82 -1.68
N GLN A 62 13.13 6.26 -0.91
CA GLN A 62 14.41 6.85 -0.55
C GLN A 62 15.52 6.27 -1.42
N VAL A 63 15.76 6.90 -2.57
CA VAL A 63 16.87 6.51 -3.43
C VAL A 63 18.17 7.11 -2.91
N ASP A 64 19.08 6.25 -2.46
CA ASP A 64 20.40 6.66 -1.97
C ASP A 64 21.19 7.49 -3.00
N GLY A 65 21.41 8.78 -2.71
CA GLY A 65 22.13 9.70 -3.58
C GLY A 65 21.44 10.00 -4.91
N GLY A 66 20.18 9.59 -5.06
CA GLY A 66 19.37 9.76 -6.26
C GLY A 66 18.52 11.04 -6.28
N PRO A 67 17.83 11.32 -7.40
CA PRO A 67 16.79 12.34 -7.44
C PRO A 67 15.62 11.97 -6.52
N VAL A 68 14.88 12.98 -6.07
CA VAL A 68 13.66 12.77 -5.26
C VAL A 68 12.65 11.94 -6.07
N SER A 69 12.33 10.74 -5.59
CA SER A 69 11.33 9.88 -6.21
C SER A 69 9.93 10.50 -6.15
N PRO A 70 9.06 10.21 -7.13
CA PRO A 70 7.64 10.53 -7.04
C PRO A 70 7.02 9.93 -5.77
N THR A 71 5.96 10.56 -5.29
CA THR A 71 5.16 9.99 -4.20
C THR A 71 4.25 8.90 -4.76
N THR A 72 4.11 7.81 -4.02
CA THR A 72 3.15 6.73 -4.31
C THR A 72 2.22 6.49 -3.13
N LEU A 73 1.30 5.56 -3.29
CA LEU A 73 0.33 5.13 -2.30
C LEU A 73 0.61 3.70 -1.85
N VAL A 74 0.57 3.50 -0.55
CA VAL A 74 0.52 2.16 0.05
C VAL A 74 -0.72 2.05 0.94
N PHE A 75 -1.25 0.84 1.07
CA PHE A 75 -2.43 0.56 1.89
C PHE A 75 -2.10 -0.54 2.87
N ILE A 76 -2.27 -0.25 4.16
CA ILE A 76 -1.89 -1.17 5.23
C ILE A 76 -3.16 -1.64 5.93
N ARG A 77 -3.29 -2.96 6.08
CA ARG A 77 -4.36 -3.57 6.88
C ARG A 77 -3.81 -3.90 8.26
N ASN A 78 -4.51 -3.52 9.32
CA ASN A 78 -4.17 -3.93 10.69
C ASN A 78 -2.72 -3.67 11.15
N GLY A 79 -2.13 -2.54 10.74
CA GLY A 79 -0.81 -2.06 11.19
C GLY A 79 -0.85 -0.54 11.43
N SER A 80 0.04 -0.05 12.28
CA SER A 80 0.21 1.40 12.51
C SER A 80 1.59 1.81 12.01
N ILE A 81 1.68 2.26 10.76
CA ILE A 81 2.78 3.12 10.32
C ILE A 81 2.29 4.56 10.43
N SER A 82 3.03 5.37 11.18
CA SER A 82 2.72 6.77 11.40
C SER A 82 3.41 7.66 10.38
N THR A 83 2.87 8.87 10.19
CA THR A 83 3.57 9.89 9.39
C THR A 83 4.94 10.19 10.00
N GLY A 84 5.96 10.25 9.14
CA GLY A 84 7.37 10.42 9.50
C GLY A 84 8.09 9.12 9.85
N GLU A 85 7.39 7.98 9.87
CA GLU A 85 8.04 6.67 9.96
C GLU A 85 8.53 6.21 8.59
N THR A 86 9.55 5.37 8.63
CA THR A 86 10.15 4.71 7.47
C THR A 86 9.95 3.22 7.57
N GLY A 87 9.86 2.55 6.43
CA GLY A 87 9.86 1.09 6.33
C GLY A 87 10.50 0.65 5.03
N THR A 88 10.77 -0.65 4.92
CA THR A 88 11.34 -1.23 3.70
C THR A 88 10.28 -2.12 3.04
N LEU A 89 10.07 -1.97 1.73
CA LEU A 89 9.22 -2.91 1.00
C LEU A 89 9.89 -4.28 0.93
N GLY A 90 9.12 -5.35 1.12
CA GLY A 90 9.61 -6.70 0.89
C GLY A 90 10.14 -6.88 -0.53
N GLU A 91 11.12 -7.77 -0.70
CA GLU A 91 11.70 -8.09 -2.02
C GLU A 91 10.74 -8.93 -2.88
N GLU A 92 9.82 -9.65 -2.23
CA GLU A 92 8.84 -10.52 -2.88
C GLU A 92 7.44 -9.91 -2.81
N ALA A 93 6.74 -9.90 -3.95
CA ALA A 93 5.36 -9.47 -4.02
C ALA A 93 4.51 -10.46 -4.83
N THR A 94 3.26 -10.62 -4.41
CA THR A 94 2.28 -11.47 -5.09
C THR A 94 1.13 -10.63 -5.62
N MET A 95 0.59 -11.00 -6.79
CA MET A 95 -0.63 -10.40 -7.32
C MET A 95 -1.77 -10.53 -6.31
N PHE A 96 -2.25 -9.41 -5.79
CA PHE A 96 -3.35 -9.38 -4.82
C PHE A 96 -4.69 -9.18 -5.54
N SER A 97 -4.81 -8.11 -6.33
CA SER A 97 -6.01 -7.88 -7.13
C SER A 97 -5.63 -7.44 -8.55
N PRO A 98 -5.82 -8.27 -9.57
CA PRO A 98 -5.57 -7.88 -10.95
C PRO A 98 -6.57 -6.81 -11.43
N THR A 99 -7.76 -6.76 -10.84
CA THR A 99 -8.80 -5.77 -11.16
C THR A 99 -8.38 -4.36 -10.75
N LEU A 100 -7.81 -4.21 -9.55
CA LEU A 100 -7.34 -2.93 -9.02
C LEU A 100 -5.85 -2.67 -9.31
N ASN A 101 -5.16 -3.60 -9.97
CA ASN A 101 -3.71 -3.58 -10.17
C ASN A 101 -2.94 -3.46 -8.86
N LEU A 102 -3.29 -4.26 -7.87
CA LEU A 102 -2.65 -4.28 -6.56
C LEU A 102 -1.77 -5.52 -6.39
N LEU A 103 -0.56 -5.29 -5.90
CA LEU A 103 0.32 -6.31 -5.34
C LEU A 103 0.19 -6.30 -3.82
N SER A 104 0.44 -7.45 -3.22
CA SER A 104 0.68 -7.60 -1.80
C SER A 104 2.15 -7.93 -1.58
N THR A 105 2.76 -7.26 -0.61
CA THR A 105 4.10 -7.58 -0.11
C THR A 105 4.12 -7.37 1.40
N ASP A 106 5.23 -7.74 2.02
CA ASP A 106 5.49 -7.51 3.44
C ASP A 106 6.19 -6.15 3.63
N VAL A 107 6.19 -5.65 4.85
CA VAL A 107 6.99 -4.49 5.27
C VAL A 107 7.96 -4.91 6.36
N GLU A 108 9.23 -4.51 6.23
CA GLU A 108 10.30 -4.73 7.21
C GLU A 108 10.67 -3.45 7.98
#